data_AF-A0A3D2BA24-F1
#
_entry.id   AF-A0A3D2BA24-F1
#
_cell.length_a   1.000
_cell.length_b   1.000
_cell.length_c   1.000
_cell.angle_alpha   90.00
_cell.angle_beta   90.00
_cell.angle_gamma   90.00
#
_symmetry.space_group_name_H-M   'P 1'
#
loop_
_entity.id
_entity.type
_entity.pdbx_description
1 polymer ?
#
loop_
_entity_poly.entity_id
_entity_poly.type
_entity_poly.pdbx_seq_one_letter_code
_entity_poly.pdbx_strand_id
1 'polypeptide(L)'
;QVNVRLVCATNANLPEMVEQEKFRADLLDRLAFDVVNLPPLRERRSDIMLLAEQFAIQMCRELGLPLFPGFSQHARETLLDYRWPGN
;
A
#
# COMPACT_ATOMS: atom_id res chain seq x y z
N GLN A 1 35.04 5.85 -0.78
CA GLN A 1 34.13 5.27 0.23
C GLN A 1 32.72 5.76 -0.11
N VAL A 2 31.74 4.89 -0.29
CA VAL A 2 30.37 5.29 -0.70
C VAL A 2 29.41 4.97 0.44
N ASN A 3 28.57 5.93 0.81
CA ASN A 3 27.55 5.77 1.83
C ASN A 3 26.19 5.60 1.14
N VAL A 4 25.58 4.43 1.27
CA VAL A 4 24.34 4.06 0.58
C VAL A 4 23.35 3.48 1.60
N ARG A 5 22.11 3.95 1.55
CA ARG A 5 20.97 3.36 2.27
C ARG A 5 20.14 2.54 1.28
N LEU A 6 19.91 1.28 1.60
CA LEU A 6 19.07 0.39 0.80
C LEU A 6 17.66 0.33 1.40
N VAL A 7 16.63 0.48 0.56
CA VAL A 7 15.23 0.26 0.91
C VAL A 7 14.66 -0.73 -0.11
N CYS A 8 14.15 -1.85 0.36
CA CYS A 8 13.60 -2.90 -0.48
C CYS A 8 12.12 -3.10 -0.18
N ALA A 9 11.34 -3.49 -1.19
CA ALA A 9 9.95 -3.86 -1.06
C ALA A 9 9.66 -5.05 -1.96
N THR A 10 8.81 -5.97 -1.49
CA THR A 10 8.40 -7.15 -2.25
C THR A 10 7.01 -7.58 -1.80
N ASN A 11 6.21 -8.11 -2.72
CA ASN A 11 4.95 -8.79 -2.43
C ASN A 11 5.12 -10.32 -2.33
N ALA A 12 6.31 -10.84 -2.66
CA ALA A 12 6.61 -12.26 -2.58
C ALA A 12 7.06 -12.64 -1.17
N ASN A 13 6.75 -13.88 -0.77
CA ASN A 13 7.21 -14.46 0.48
C ASN A 13 8.69 -14.88 0.34
N LEU A 14 9.61 -14.00 0.75
CA LEU A 14 11.05 -14.27 0.63
C LEU A 14 11.51 -15.52 1.40
N PRO A 15 11.06 -15.78 2.64
CA PRO A 15 11.33 -17.05 3.32
C PRO A 15 10.99 -18.29 2.47
N GLU A 16 9.80 -18.33 1.88
CA GLU A 16 9.38 -19.42 0.99
C GLU A 16 10.24 -19.53 -0.27
N MET A 17 10.67 -18.39 -0.83
CA MET A 17 11.56 -18.39 -2.00
C MET A 17 12.98 -18.89 -1.68
N VAL A 18 13.45 -18.73 -0.44
CA VAL A 18 14.72 -19.33 0.01
C VAL A 18 14.60 -20.84 0.09
N GLU A 19 13.51 -21.35 0.63
CA GLU A 19 13.23 -22.80 0.67
C GLU A 19 13.15 -23.42 -0.74
N GLN A 20 12.68 -22.65 -1.72
CA GLN A 20 12.61 -23.06 -3.13
C GLN A 20 13.93 -22.85 -3.90
N GLU A 21 15.03 -22.45 -3.24
CA GLU A 21 16.33 -22.10 -3.84
C GLU A 21 16.26 -20.98 -4.91
N LYS A 22 15.17 -20.20 -4.91
CA LYS A 22 14.96 -19.06 -5.83
C LYS A 22 15.47 -17.74 -5.25
N PHE A 23 15.82 -17.73 -3.97
CA PHE A 23 16.37 -16.56 -3.28
C PHE A 23 17.52 -16.95 -2.37
N ARG A 24 18.52 -16.07 -2.26
CA ARG A 24 19.71 -16.30 -1.44
C ARG A 24 19.40 -16.04 0.03
N ALA A 25 19.63 -17.05 0.88
CA ALA A 25 19.44 -16.95 2.33
C ALA A 25 20.26 -15.80 2.95
N ASP A 26 21.53 -15.66 2.55
CA ASP A 26 22.43 -14.63 3.11
C ASP A 26 22.03 -13.20 2.73
N LEU A 27 21.33 -13.02 1.61
CA LEU A 27 20.75 -11.73 1.23
C LEU A 27 19.47 -11.45 2.03
N LEU A 28 18.64 -12.47 2.27
CA LEU A 28 17.44 -12.33 3.10
C LEU A 28 17.83 -11.88 4.51
N ASP A 29 18.83 -12.50 5.12
CA ASP A 29 19.31 -12.14 6.46
C ASP A 29 19.78 -10.68 6.55
N ARG A 30 20.37 -10.15 5.46
CA ARG A 30 20.81 -8.74 5.40
C ARG A 30 19.67 -7.75 5.18
N LEU A 31 18.63 -8.15 4.44
CA LEU A 31 17.47 -7.31 4.14
C LEU A 31 16.44 -7.31 5.27
N ALA A 32 16.29 -8.42 5.97
CA ALA A 32 15.26 -8.65 6.97
C ALA A 32 15.60 -8.10 8.37
N PHE A 33 16.60 -7.22 8.49
CA PHE A 33 16.99 -6.65 9.78
C PHE A 33 15.86 -5.81 10.40
N ASP A 34 15.24 -4.92 9.61
CA ASP A 34 14.06 -4.14 9.99
C ASP A 34 12.99 -4.30 8.91
N VAL A 35 11.96 -5.08 9.22
CA VAL A 35 10.84 -5.34 8.30
C VAL A 35 9.63 -4.52 8.71
N VAL A 36 9.20 -3.63 7.82
CA VAL A 36 7.91 -2.95 7.95
C VAL A 36 6.86 -3.74 7.18
N ASN A 37 5.98 -4.43 7.90
CA ASN A 37 4.85 -5.12 7.29
C ASN A 37 3.74 -4.12 6.98
N LEU A 38 3.32 -4.04 5.72
CA LEU A 38 2.24 -3.15 5.28
C LEU A 38 0.92 -3.92 5.27
N PRO A 39 0.00 -3.71 6.23
CA PRO A 39 -1.28 -4.40 6.21
C PRO A 39 -2.11 -3.94 5.00
N PRO A 40 -2.86 -4.84 4.36
CA PRO A 40 -3.71 -4.49 3.24
C PRO A 40 -4.82 -3.51 3.64
N LEU A 41 -5.40 -2.77 2.68
CA LEU A 41 -6.38 -1.71 2.95
C LEU A 41 -7.59 -2.21 3.78
N ARG A 42 -8.02 -3.45 3.55
CA ARG A 42 -9.09 -4.10 4.31
C ARG A 42 -8.84 -4.25 5.81
N GLU A 43 -7.58 -4.26 6.26
CA GLU A 43 -7.21 -4.33 7.68
C GLU A 43 -7.06 -2.93 8.32
N ARG A 44 -7.10 -1.87 7.51
CA ARG A 44 -6.96 -0.47 7.90
C ARG A 44 -8.18 0.35 7.49
N ARG A 45 -9.37 -0.11 7.88
CA ARG A 45 -10.67 0.49 7.47
C ARG A 45 -10.76 2.00 7.72
N SER A 46 -10.09 2.52 8.75
CA SER A 46 -9.99 3.96 9.04
C SER A 46 -9.34 4.78 7.93
N ASP A 47 -8.43 4.18 7.17
CA ASP A 47 -7.63 4.86 6.16
C ASP A 47 -8.40 5.00 4.83
N ILE A 48 -9.42 4.16 4.61
CA ILE A 48 -10.18 4.11 3.34
C ILE A 48 -10.75 5.48 2.98
N MET A 49 -11.48 6.11 3.90
CA MET A 49 -12.11 7.39 3.60
C MET A 49 -11.11 8.52 3.47
N LEU A 50 -10.05 8.51 4.31
CA LEU A 50 -8.99 9.51 4.23
C LEU A 50 -8.30 9.46 2.86
N LEU A 51 -7.91 8.27 2.40
CA LEU A 51 -7.29 8.07 1.09
C LEU A 51 -8.24 8.42 -0.05
N ALA A 52 -9.48 7.95 0.00
CA ALA A 52 -10.48 8.22 -1.03
C ALA A 52 -10.73 9.73 -1.20
N GLU A 53 -10.84 10.48 -0.10
CA GLU A 53 -11.01 11.93 -0.15
C GLU A 53 -9.78 12.63 -0.73
N GLN A 54 -8.56 12.23 -0.33
CA GLN A 54 -7.34 12.79 -0.91
C GLN A 54 -7.24 12.54 -2.42
N PHE A 55 -7.51 11.31 -2.88
CA PHE A 55 -7.48 10.98 -4.30
C PHE A 55 -8.57 11.70 -5.10
N ALA A 56 -9.78 11.83 -4.56
CA ALA A 56 -10.84 12.57 -5.23
C ALA A 56 -10.49 14.07 -5.39
N ILE A 57 -9.95 14.69 -4.34
CA ILE A 57 -9.47 16.08 -4.38
C ILE A 57 -8.34 16.24 -5.40
N GLN A 58 -7.37 15.32 -5.41
CA GLN A 58 -6.26 15.35 -6.35
C GLN A 58 -6.76 15.20 -7.79
N MET A 59 -7.66 14.26 -8.04
CA MET A 59 -8.23 14.02 -9.37
C MET A 59 -9.03 15.23 -9.89
N CYS A 60 -9.85 15.87 -9.04
CA CYS A 60 -10.56 17.09 -9.43
C CYS A 60 -9.58 18.19 -9.86
N ARG A 61 -8.45 18.35 -9.15
CA ARG A 61 -7.41 19.33 -9.50
C ARG A 61 -6.72 18.98 -10.82
N GLU A 62 -6.35 17.71 -11.02
CA GLU A 62 -5.67 17.25 -12.24
C GLU A 62 -6.56 17.38 -13.48
N LEU A 63 -7.87 17.17 -13.34
CA LEU A 63 -8.84 17.26 -14.43
C LEU A 63 -9.41 18.68 -14.62
N GLY A 64 -9.02 19.66 -13.79
CA GLY A 64 -9.57 21.02 -13.84
C GLY A 64 -11.07 21.09 -13.49
N LEU A 65 -11.58 20.11 -12.74
CA LEU A 65 -12.96 20.08 -12.27
C LEU A 65 -13.14 21.01 -11.06
N PRO A 66 -14.40 21.41 -10.74
CA PRO A 66 -14.72 22.06 -9.49
C PRO A 66 -14.23 21.26 -8.28
N LEU A 67 -14.06 21.94 -7.14
CA LEU A 67 -13.66 21.30 -5.88
C LEU A 67 -14.56 20.12 -5.55
N PHE A 68 -13.94 19.04 -5.07
CA PHE A 68 -14.63 17.82 -4.69
C PHE A 68 -15.67 18.12 -3.59
N PRO A 69 -16.99 17.93 -3.84
CA PRO A 69 -18.03 18.28 -2.88
C PRO A 69 -18.19 17.25 -1.75
N GLY A 70 -17.44 16.14 -1.80
CA GLY A 70 -17.57 15.02 -0.88
C GLY A 70 -18.29 13.82 -1.49
N PHE A 71 -18.13 12.67 -0.87
CA PHE A 71 -18.86 11.45 -1.24
C PHE A 71 -20.27 11.46 -0.66
N SER A 72 -21.24 10.96 -1.43
CA SER A 72 -22.57 10.65 -0.89
C SER A 72 -22.48 9.56 0.17
N GLN A 73 -23.46 9.49 1.09
CA GLN A 73 -23.48 8.45 2.12
C GLN A 73 -23.40 7.04 1.51
N HIS A 74 -24.18 6.78 0.47
CA HIS A 74 -24.16 5.49 -0.23
C HIS A 74 -22.77 5.16 -0.81
N ALA A 75 -22.07 6.15 -1.38
CA ALA A 75 -20.71 5.93 -1.90
C ALA A 75 -19.72 5.63 -0.76
N ARG A 76 -19.82 6.32 0.38
CA ARG A 76 -18.97 6.05 1.55
C ARG A 76 -19.16 4.64 2.07
N GLU A 77 -20.41 4.21 2.26
CA GLU A 77 -20.75 2.85 2.69
C GLU A 77 -20.20 1.81 1.69
N THR A 78 -20.40 2.03 0.38
CA THR A 78 -19.87 1.15 -0.67
C THR A 78 -18.35 1.02 -0.61
N LEU A 79 -17.61 2.13 -0.43
CA LEU A 79 -16.14 2.11 -0.33
C LEU A 79 -15.66 1.40 0.95
N LEU A 80 -16.37 1.59 2.06
CA LEU A 80 -16.03 0.99 3.36
C LEU A 80 -16.29 -0.52 3.41
N ASP A 81 -17.29 -1.02 2.68
CA ASP A 81 -17.67 -2.43 2.69
C ASP A 81 -17.00 -3.25 1.57
N TYR A 82 -16.36 -2.59 0.61
CA TYR A 82 -15.55 -3.26 -0.40
C TYR A 82 -14.28 -3.89 0.21
N ARG A 83 -13.89 -5.06 -0.30
CA ARG A 83 -12.76 -5.84 0.25
C ARG A 83 -11.37 -5.39 -0.20
N TRP A 84 -11.28 -4.49 -1.17
CA TRP A 84 -10.02 -3.95 -1.70
C TRP A 84 -8.96 -5.02 -1.98
N PRO A 85 -9.22 -5.98 -2.91
CA PRO A 85 -8.24 -7.02 -3.25
C PRO A 85 -6.94 -6.45 -3.86
N GLY A 86 -7.01 -5.27 -4.47
CA GLY A 86 -5.87 -4.55 -5.04
C GLY A 86 -5.18 -3.58 -4.09
N ASN A 87 -5.70 -3.40 -2.87
CA ASN A 87 -5.54 -2.21 -2.03
C ASN A 87 -6.11 -0.95 -2.70
#